data_AF-A0A970RSI7-F1
#
_entry.id   AF-A0A970RSI7-F1
#
_cell.length_a   1.000
_cell.length_b   1.000
_cell.length_c   1.000
_cell.angle_alpha   90.00
_cell.angle_beta   90.00
_cell.angle_gamma   90.00
#
_symmetry.space_group_name_H-M   'P 1'
#
loop_
_entity.id
_entity.type
_entity.pdbx_description
1 polymer ?
#
loop_
_entity_poly.entity_id
_entity_poly.type
_entity_poly.pdbx_seq_one_letter_code
_entity_poly.pdbx_strand_id
1 'polypeptide(L)'
;MAKKTTAKKAAIAAAVILLMILPLCMGAGYLVWISGDKASDAYKFFAGLFGERNDYEEPRYAYDPVYPGAKPIDPNFKSPLYYLSEDTLEDIPAISYYDNLPEEAVAELYMPAGLRYEGIGLFVCYIDDNGGVGIKKTTSQAGLDLFDATKPTFLFIHGMQRNFGARYDEGVNFLKPVIEAGYNVLLFRWSQFCDEETPMIIEPKLWGTTKDKGLVGMRWRNTDNKYVTDDIPNASMAEIFGAYYIDFMLRFNYTGSLIQFTGHSMGGQLLFSSMSYLLTKEQEGLISPALLPDKVTAFDPYFAPFKDDVYCQWLGKKISEYVFDEAGNPVNFPNSKSQRFTSSMDTIADTAVALRNRGIACEYVPSISGYVHLLMQLFDPNDPAIDRFKNNCVVLEYRSDWTDITDFNSFHLAGREWYMLSALQGYLMDNALNNPTDLAPTATTPLSYFYARVGTVYRMEPNYTIDVEDDIIYSDNVTGAKIAGFAFYDANANGVYDERLQARVPGVKLELYMKDGYSEKLIATRITDESGYYSFDIPRINANGCDKFYIRAVAPTGYQICDRGGEADMMGNDINPTDGRSDAIILKHFKNLKIINIGVRKVS
;
A
#
# COMPACT_ATOMS: atom_id res chain seq x y z
N MET A 1 -9.06 -33.38 10.25
CA MET A 1 -8.93 -31.97 10.66
C MET A 1 -9.48 -31.00 9.62
N ALA A 2 -9.14 -31.12 8.32
CA ALA A 2 -9.60 -30.22 7.24
C ALA A 2 -11.10 -29.87 7.23
N LYS A 3 -12.02 -30.85 7.43
CA LYS A 3 -13.47 -30.59 7.44
C LYS A 3 -13.97 -29.72 8.61
N LYS A 4 -13.30 -29.74 9.77
CA LYS A 4 -13.68 -28.92 10.93
C LYS A 4 -13.26 -27.45 10.74
N THR A 5 -12.12 -27.22 10.09
CA THR A 5 -11.62 -25.88 9.78
C THR A 5 -12.50 -25.18 8.75
N THR A 6 -12.96 -25.89 7.71
CA THR A 6 -13.87 -25.34 6.69
C THR A 6 -15.24 -24.96 7.27
N ALA A 7 -15.81 -25.79 8.16
CA ALA A 7 -17.07 -25.48 8.82
C ALA A 7 -16.96 -24.27 9.77
N LYS A 8 -15.82 -24.14 10.47
CA LYS A 8 -15.53 -22.97 11.33
C LYS A 8 -15.40 -21.68 10.50
N LYS A 9 -14.68 -21.73 9.37
CA LYS A 9 -14.57 -20.59 8.43
C LYS A 9 -15.94 -20.18 7.84
N ALA A 10 -16.79 -21.14 7.49
CA ALA A 10 -18.13 -20.87 6.97
C ALA A 10 -19.09 -20.27 8.02
N ALA A 11 -19.04 -20.75 9.27
CA ALA A 11 -19.84 -20.20 10.36
C ALA A 11 -19.39 -18.78 10.75
N ILE A 12 -18.08 -18.53 10.71
CA ILE A 12 -17.48 -17.20 10.92
C ILE A 12 -17.92 -16.23 9.80
N ALA A 13 -17.85 -16.65 8.54
CA ALA A 13 -18.33 -15.87 7.40
C ALA A 13 -19.80 -15.45 7.58
N ALA A 14 -20.67 -16.37 8.01
CA ALA A 14 -22.08 -16.09 8.25
C ALA A 14 -22.31 -15.09 9.40
N ALA A 15 -21.51 -15.16 10.48
CA ALA A 15 -21.62 -14.24 11.61
C ALA A 15 -21.15 -12.81 11.26
N VAL A 16 -20.07 -12.67 10.48
CA VAL A 16 -19.57 -11.37 10.01
C VAL A 16 -20.56 -10.72 9.04
N ILE A 17 -21.11 -11.50 8.10
CA ILE A 17 -22.18 -11.04 7.20
C ILE A 17 -23.38 -10.51 8.03
N LEU A 18 -23.79 -11.25 9.07
CA LEU A 18 -24.94 -10.83 9.89
C LEU A 18 -24.65 -9.54 10.66
N LEU A 19 -23.46 -9.39 11.25
CA LEU A 19 -23.03 -8.19 11.98
C LEU A 19 -22.90 -6.95 11.08
N MET A 20 -22.63 -7.13 9.79
CA MET A 20 -22.58 -6.04 8.81
C MET A 20 -23.94 -5.68 8.19
N ILE A 21 -24.86 -6.65 8.09
CA ILE A 21 -26.22 -6.44 7.56
C ILE A 21 -27.18 -5.92 8.65
N LEU A 22 -26.98 -6.28 9.92
CA LEU A 22 -27.82 -5.85 11.03
C LEU A 22 -28.00 -4.30 11.12
N PRO A 23 -26.96 -3.48 10.91
CA PRO A 23 -27.11 -2.01 10.83
C PRO A 23 -27.85 -1.54 9.58
N LEU A 24 -27.67 -2.20 8.43
CA LEU A 24 -28.37 -1.88 7.17
C LEU A 24 -29.90 -2.10 7.29
N CYS A 25 -30.32 -3.08 8.10
CA CYS A 25 -31.73 -3.31 8.40
C CYS A 25 -32.33 -2.31 9.40
N MET A 26 -31.50 -1.53 10.11
CA MET A 26 -31.94 -0.56 11.11
C MET A 26 -31.83 0.90 10.63
N GLY A 27 -31.05 1.19 9.58
CA GLY A 27 -30.72 2.55 9.12
C GLY A 27 -31.59 3.14 8.01
N ALA A 28 -32.46 2.38 7.34
CA ALA A 28 -33.36 2.91 6.33
C ALA A 28 -34.77 2.34 6.52
N GLY A 29 -35.78 3.22 6.53
CA GLY A 29 -37.19 2.88 6.72
C GLY A 29 -37.85 2.09 5.59
N TYR A 30 -37.18 1.06 5.06
CA TYR A 30 -37.80 0.03 4.24
C TYR A 30 -37.94 -1.25 5.06
N LEU A 31 -39.16 -1.46 5.55
CA LEU A 31 -39.64 -2.73 6.10
C LEU A 31 -39.38 -3.86 5.09
N VAL A 32 -38.29 -4.61 5.26
CA VAL A 32 -38.22 -5.97 4.72
C VAL A 32 -38.93 -6.87 5.70
N TRP A 33 -40.14 -7.26 5.31
CA TRP A 33 -41.02 -8.16 6.04
C TRP A 33 -40.36 -9.55 6.11
N ILE A 34 -39.62 -9.85 7.18
CA ILE A 34 -39.22 -11.22 7.47
C ILE A 34 -40.41 -11.91 8.15
N SER A 35 -41.28 -12.53 7.35
CA SER A 35 -42.38 -13.33 7.88
C SER A 35 -41.91 -14.71 8.34
N GLY A 36 -42.26 -15.07 9.57
CA GLY A 36 -42.49 -16.45 10.03
C GLY A 36 -41.28 -17.20 10.60
N ASP A 37 -41.47 -17.74 11.82
CA ASP A 37 -40.85 -18.84 12.57
C ASP A 37 -39.32 -19.12 12.54
N LYS A 38 -38.56 -18.63 11.56
CA LYS A 38 -37.12 -18.89 11.39
C LYS A 38 -36.21 -17.99 12.23
N ALA A 39 -36.70 -16.87 12.77
CA ALA A 39 -35.95 -16.06 13.73
C ALA A 39 -35.74 -16.80 15.06
N SER A 40 -36.66 -17.71 15.43
CA SER A 40 -36.57 -18.48 16.68
C SER A 40 -35.52 -19.60 16.60
N ASP A 41 -35.29 -20.15 15.41
CA ASP A 41 -34.36 -21.27 15.21
C ASP A 41 -32.90 -20.80 15.13
N ALA A 42 -32.65 -19.62 14.58
CA ALA A 42 -31.33 -18.98 14.65
C ALA A 42 -30.93 -18.70 16.11
N TYR A 43 -31.85 -18.13 16.91
CA TYR A 43 -31.61 -17.86 18.32
C TYR A 43 -31.34 -19.15 19.13
N LYS A 44 -32.10 -20.23 18.89
CA LYS A 44 -31.90 -21.54 19.54
C LYS A 44 -30.61 -22.23 19.11
N PHE A 45 -30.19 -22.07 17.85
CA PHE A 45 -28.90 -22.57 17.35
C PHE A 45 -27.71 -21.87 18.03
N PHE A 46 -27.81 -20.56 18.29
CA PHE A 46 -26.79 -19.79 19.00
C PHE A 46 -26.79 -20.04 20.52
N ALA A 47 -27.95 -20.21 21.17
CA ALA A 47 -28.04 -20.58 22.58
C ALA A 47 -27.43 -21.96 22.88
N GLY A 48 -27.51 -22.90 21.94
CA GLY A 48 -26.88 -24.22 22.05
C GLY A 48 -25.36 -24.25 21.83
N LEU A 49 -24.78 -23.23 21.18
CA LEU A 49 -23.35 -23.16 20.84
C LEU A 49 -22.50 -22.46 21.90
N PHE A 50 -23.10 -21.61 22.74
CA PHE A 50 -22.38 -20.79 23.73
C PHE A 50 -22.79 -21.00 25.19
N GLY A 51 -23.84 -21.80 25.47
CA GLY A 51 -24.30 -22.07 26.82
C GLY A 51 -24.96 -20.85 27.48
N GLU A 52 -26.14 -21.03 28.05
CA GLU A 52 -26.83 -19.95 28.77
C GLU A 52 -26.01 -19.50 29.99
N ARG A 53 -25.54 -18.25 30.00
CA ARG A 53 -25.18 -17.52 31.22
C ARG A 53 -26.04 -16.26 31.29
N ASN A 54 -26.78 -16.13 32.39
CA ASN A 54 -27.76 -15.09 32.68
C ASN A 54 -27.15 -14.03 33.61
N ASP A 55 -25.88 -13.67 33.39
CA ASP A 55 -25.12 -12.87 34.33
C ASP A 55 -24.31 -11.86 33.51
N TYR A 56 -24.91 -10.68 33.26
CA TYR A 56 -24.25 -9.57 32.60
C TYR A 56 -23.54 -8.73 33.67
N GLU A 57 -22.26 -8.99 33.89
CA GLU A 57 -21.32 -8.01 34.46
C GLU A 57 -20.31 -7.62 33.37
N GLU A 58 -20.08 -6.33 33.21
CA GLU A 58 -19.16 -5.77 32.21
C GLU A 58 -17.76 -6.40 32.30
N PRO A 59 -17.22 -6.99 31.21
CA PRO A 59 -15.85 -7.46 31.21
C PRO A 59 -14.91 -6.27 31.01
N ARG A 60 -14.12 -5.97 32.04
CA ARG A 60 -12.89 -5.19 31.92
C ARG A 60 -11.90 -6.01 31.11
N TYR A 61 -11.54 -5.54 29.92
CA TYR A 61 -10.53 -6.17 29.08
C TYR A 61 -9.14 -5.97 29.68
N ALA A 62 -8.51 -7.05 30.11
CA ALA A 62 -7.09 -7.13 30.41
C ALA A 62 -6.41 -7.89 29.26
N TYR A 63 -5.53 -7.21 28.53
CA TYR A 63 -4.59 -7.82 27.57
C TYR A 63 -3.21 -7.85 28.22
N ASP A 64 -2.61 -9.03 28.31
CA ASP A 64 -1.17 -9.20 28.56
C ASP A 64 -0.70 -10.45 27.80
N PRO A 65 0.06 -10.33 26.70
CA PRO A 65 0.78 -11.45 26.12
C PRO A 65 2.19 -11.53 26.71
N VAL A 66 2.40 -12.52 27.58
CA VAL A 66 3.69 -12.84 28.19
C VAL A 66 4.68 -13.36 27.14
N TYR A 67 5.73 -12.59 26.86
CA TYR A 67 6.99 -13.09 26.32
C TYR A 67 7.82 -13.77 27.44
N PRO A 68 8.33 -15.00 27.25
CA PRO A 68 9.14 -15.66 28.27
C PRO A 68 10.54 -15.06 28.30
N GLY A 69 10.79 -14.14 29.24
CA GLY A 69 12.13 -13.60 29.51
C GLY A 69 12.18 -12.20 30.13
N ALA A 70 11.08 -11.44 30.13
CA ALA A 70 11.04 -10.12 30.75
C ALA A 70 10.88 -10.23 32.29
N LYS A 71 11.75 -9.53 33.03
CA LYS A 71 11.64 -9.40 34.50
C LYS A 71 10.29 -8.73 34.87
N PRO A 72 9.68 -9.10 36.01
CA PRO A 72 8.36 -8.60 36.40
C PRO A 72 8.34 -7.07 36.49
N ILE A 73 7.38 -6.47 35.79
CA ILE A 73 7.12 -5.03 35.76
C ILE A 73 6.53 -4.59 37.11
N ASP A 74 7.03 -3.48 37.64
CA ASP A 74 6.61 -2.86 38.90
C ASP A 74 5.09 -2.63 38.92
N PRO A 75 4.35 -3.14 39.93
CA PRO A 75 2.89 -2.96 40.05
C PRO A 75 2.44 -1.50 40.24
N ASN A 76 3.37 -0.54 40.36
CA ASN A 76 3.08 0.89 40.33
C ASN A 76 3.30 1.56 38.96
N PHE A 77 3.61 0.82 37.90
CA PHE A 77 3.78 1.37 36.56
C PHE A 77 2.43 1.80 35.96
N LYS A 78 2.07 3.06 36.18
CA LYS A 78 0.99 3.73 35.45
C LYS A 78 1.49 4.03 34.04
N SER A 79 0.87 3.41 33.03
CA SER A 79 1.05 3.78 31.62
C SER A 79 0.94 5.30 31.46
N PRO A 80 1.98 5.97 30.92
CA PRO A 80 1.87 7.39 30.60
C PRO A 80 1.10 7.50 29.27
N LEU A 81 -0.23 7.51 29.37
CA LEU A 81 -1.10 8.10 28.36
C LEU A 81 -0.74 9.59 28.27
N TYR A 82 0.16 9.94 27.35
CA TYR A 82 0.45 11.34 27.06
C TYR A 82 -0.71 11.95 26.28
N TYR A 83 -1.48 12.78 26.99
CA TYR A 83 -2.22 13.88 26.38
C TYR A 83 -1.21 14.79 25.67
N LEU A 84 -1.34 14.97 24.36
CA LEU A 84 -0.54 15.94 23.62
C LEU A 84 -1.28 17.28 23.62
N SER A 85 -0.62 18.28 24.20
CA SER A 85 -1.07 19.66 24.38
C SER A 85 -1.14 20.43 23.06
N GLU A 86 -2.05 21.40 23.05
CA GLU A 86 -2.25 22.45 22.05
C GLU A 86 -0.94 23.19 21.75
N ASP A 87 -0.24 22.83 20.67
CA ASP A 87 0.79 23.69 20.09
C ASP A 87 0.12 24.57 19.03
N THR A 88 0.13 25.89 19.29
CA THR A 88 -0.42 26.94 18.45
C THR A 88 0.21 26.91 17.05
N LEU A 89 -0.65 26.90 16.04
CA LEU A 89 -0.29 27.01 14.62
C LEU A 89 0.33 28.40 14.35
N GLU A 90 1.64 28.47 14.22
CA GLU A 90 2.30 29.65 13.67
C GLU A 90 2.19 29.63 12.13
N ASP A 91 1.86 30.79 11.54
CA ASP A 91 1.75 30.95 10.09
C ASP A 91 3.16 30.91 9.46
N ILE A 92 3.49 29.79 8.82
CA ILE A 92 4.74 29.61 8.08
C ILE A 92 4.52 30.03 6.61
N PRO A 93 5.39 30.87 6.02
CA PRO A 93 5.20 31.41 4.67
C PRO A 93 5.27 30.34 3.57
N ALA A 94 4.45 30.52 2.53
CA ALA A 94 4.45 29.69 1.32
C ALA A 94 5.80 29.78 0.56
N ILE A 95 6.29 28.66 0.04
CA ILE A 95 7.56 28.57 -0.71
C ILE A 95 7.34 28.82 -2.21
N SER A 96 8.37 29.37 -2.85
CA SER A 96 8.49 29.85 -4.24
C SER A 96 8.18 28.85 -5.38
N TYR A 97 7.78 27.61 -5.10
CA TYR A 97 7.40 26.66 -6.16
C TYR A 97 6.07 27.07 -6.82
N TYR A 98 5.14 27.58 -6.00
CA TYR A 98 3.83 28.04 -6.45
C TYR A 98 3.91 29.28 -7.36
N ASP A 99 5.00 30.04 -7.31
CA ASP A 99 5.18 31.28 -8.09
C ASP A 99 5.25 31.03 -9.62
N ASN A 100 5.51 29.79 -10.04
CA ASN A 100 5.63 29.41 -11.46
C ASN A 100 4.42 28.65 -12.01
N LEU A 101 3.40 28.38 -11.19
CA LEU A 101 2.16 27.70 -11.61
C LEU A 101 1.06 28.75 -11.85
N PRO A 102 0.12 28.52 -12.80
CA PRO A 102 -1.05 29.37 -12.96
C PRO A 102 -1.83 29.49 -11.65
N GLU A 103 -2.27 30.69 -11.28
CA GLU A 103 -2.96 30.97 -10.00
C GLU A 103 -4.16 30.02 -9.72
N GLU A 104 -4.89 29.63 -10.78
CA GLU A 104 -5.98 28.65 -10.73
C GLU A 104 -5.51 27.23 -10.37
N ALA A 105 -4.35 26.81 -10.88
CA ALA A 105 -3.74 25.51 -10.55
C ALA A 105 -3.16 25.48 -9.14
N VAL A 106 -2.63 26.61 -8.67
CA VAL A 106 -2.16 26.77 -7.30
C VAL A 106 -3.35 26.67 -6.31
N ALA A 107 -4.50 27.24 -6.66
CA ALA A 107 -5.72 27.17 -5.85
C ALA A 107 -6.22 25.73 -5.62
N GLU A 108 -6.06 24.83 -6.59
CA GLU A 108 -6.45 23.40 -6.46
C GLU A 108 -5.53 22.59 -5.54
N LEU A 109 -4.28 23.05 -5.34
CA LEU A 109 -3.28 22.35 -4.54
C LEU A 109 -3.17 22.89 -3.10
N TYR A 110 -3.84 24.01 -2.80
CA TYR A 110 -3.81 24.59 -1.46
C TYR A 110 -4.61 23.77 -0.46
N MET A 111 -4.07 23.68 0.75
CA MET A 111 -4.80 23.23 1.93
C MET A 111 -6.10 24.01 2.09
N PRO A 112 -7.27 23.35 2.08
CA PRO A 112 -8.54 24.05 2.21
C PRO A 112 -8.61 24.88 3.50
N ALA A 113 -9.05 26.14 3.38
CA ALA A 113 -9.28 27.01 4.51
C ALA A 113 -10.25 26.34 5.50
N GLY A 114 -9.80 26.12 6.74
CA GLY A 114 -10.60 25.46 7.79
C GLY A 114 -10.08 24.11 8.26
N LEU A 115 -9.14 23.45 7.56
CA LEU A 115 -8.59 22.14 7.97
C LEU A 115 -7.57 22.18 9.13
N ARG A 116 -7.51 23.29 9.86
CA ARG A 116 -6.63 23.51 11.02
C ARG A 116 -7.14 22.78 12.27
N TYR A 117 -7.53 21.51 12.14
CA TYR A 117 -8.05 20.71 13.24
C TYR A 117 -6.93 20.01 14.02
N GLU A 118 -7.12 19.80 15.32
CA GLU A 118 -6.11 19.18 16.19
C GLU A 118 -5.75 17.76 15.76
N GLY A 119 -6.71 17.00 15.22
CA GLY A 119 -6.59 15.57 14.99
C GLY A 119 -6.30 15.11 13.56
N ILE A 120 -6.27 16.00 12.57
CA ILE A 120 -5.96 15.66 11.17
C ILE A 120 -4.61 16.26 10.75
N GLY A 121 -3.92 15.57 9.84
CA GLY A 121 -2.78 16.10 9.10
C GLY A 121 -1.65 15.12 8.95
N LEU A 122 -0.51 15.63 8.50
CA LEU A 122 0.72 14.87 8.36
C LEU A 122 1.61 15.09 9.59
N PHE A 123 2.14 14.00 10.13
CA PHE A 123 2.97 14.01 11.34
C PHE A 123 4.30 13.29 11.06
N VAL A 124 5.38 13.78 11.65
CA VAL A 124 6.66 13.08 11.70
C VAL A 124 6.68 12.18 12.94
N CYS A 125 6.99 10.90 12.76
CA CYS A 125 7.19 9.94 13.84
C CYS A 125 8.68 9.91 14.22
N TYR A 126 8.99 9.84 15.52
CA TYR A 126 10.36 9.85 16.04
C TYR A 126 10.48 8.95 17.28
N ILE A 127 11.70 8.53 17.61
CA ILE A 127 11.96 7.83 18.88
C ILE A 127 12.02 8.86 20.01
N ASP A 128 11.15 8.71 21.01
CA ASP A 128 11.10 9.60 22.18
C ASP A 128 12.15 9.23 23.24
N ASP A 129 12.27 10.08 24.27
CA ASP A 129 13.24 9.90 25.36
C ASP A 129 13.02 8.61 26.18
N ASN A 130 11.84 8.00 26.09
CA ASN A 130 11.51 6.73 26.75
C ASN A 130 11.77 5.51 25.84
N GLY A 131 12.24 5.73 24.61
CA GLY A 131 12.46 4.68 23.61
C GLY A 131 11.18 4.19 22.92
N GLY A 132 10.06 4.89 23.09
CA GLY A 132 8.82 4.70 22.34
C GLY A 132 8.79 5.54 21.07
N VAL A 133 7.68 5.51 20.33
CA VAL A 133 7.45 6.36 19.16
C VAL A 133 6.54 7.53 19.53
N GLY A 134 7.05 8.74 19.37
CA GLY A 134 6.29 9.98 19.45
C GLY A 134 5.88 10.48 18.05
N ILE A 135 4.93 11.43 18.01
CA ILE A 135 4.54 12.13 16.77
C ILE A 135 4.59 13.66 16.96
N LYS A 136 4.97 14.38 15.91
CA LYS A 136 4.90 15.86 15.84
C LYS A 136 4.29 16.31 14.53
N LYS A 137 3.44 17.32 14.57
CA LYS A 137 2.82 17.87 13.34
C LYS A 137 3.88 18.44 12.42
N THR A 138 3.79 18.12 11.14
CA THR A 138 4.64 18.70 10.10
C THR A 138 4.47 20.21 9.94
N THR A 139 3.38 20.79 10.44
CA THR A 139 3.14 22.24 10.45
C THR A 139 3.74 22.95 11.67
N SER A 140 4.47 22.25 12.54
CA SER A 140 5.11 22.82 13.75
C SER A 140 6.63 22.77 13.62
N GLN A 141 7.35 23.77 14.14
CA GLN A 141 8.83 23.80 14.09
C GLN A 141 9.45 22.52 14.67
N ALA A 142 8.91 22.01 15.78
CA ALA A 142 9.39 20.77 16.38
C ALA A 142 9.23 19.55 15.46
N GLY A 143 8.18 19.50 14.63
CA GLY A 143 8.05 18.47 13.60
C GLY A 143 9.03 18.69 12.45
N LEU A 144 9.29 19.95 12.10
CA LEU A 144 10.24 20.29 11.04
C LEU A 144 11.66 19.85 11.39
N ASP A 145 12.09 20.09 12.62
CA ASP A 145 13.44 19.77 13.10
C ASP A 145 13.72 18.26 13.17
N LEU A 146 12.67 17.43 13.12
CA LEU A 146 12.77 15.96 13.16
C LEU A 146 12.87 15.31 11.78
N PHE A 147 12.63 16.04 10.70
CA PHE A 147 12.64 15.50 9.34
C PHE A 147 13.95 15.80 8.61
N ASP A 148 14.57 14.77 8.04
CA ASP A 148 15.78 14.90 7.24
C ASP A 148 15.47 14.70 5.77
N ALA A 149 15.45 15.78 4.99
CA ALA A 149 15.09 15.77 3.57
C ALA A 149 15.95 14.83 2.69
N THR A 150 17.09 14.32 3.19
CA THR A 150 18.00 13.43 2.47
C THR A 150 17.79 11.94 2.77
N LYS A 151 17.03 11.60 3.81
CA LYS A 151 16.75 10.21 4.18
C LYS A 151 15.61 9.62 3.36
N PRO A 152 15.61 8.30 3.10
CA PRO A 152 14.44 7.64 2.54
C PRO A 152 13.23 7.84 3.46
N THR A 153 12.04 7.97 2.87
CA THR A 153 10.82 8.35 3.59
C THR A 153 9.75 7.28 3.46
N PHE A 154 9.22 6.84 4.60
CA PHE A 154 8.12 5.90 4.73
C PHE A 154 6.89 6.64 5.25
N LEU A 155 5.82 6.70 4.46
CA LEU A 155 4.56 7.32 4.84
C LEU A 155 3.53 6.23 5.15
N PHE A 156 2.86 6.33 6.30
CA PHE A 156 1.82 5.42 6.74
C PHE A 156 0.45 6.12 6.82
N ILE A 157 -0.57 5.47 6.24
CA ILE A 157 -1.97 5.88 6.29
C ILE A 157 -2.76 4.83 7.09
N HIS A 158 -3.24 5.21 8.26
CA HIS A 158 -3.92 4.27 9.17
C HIS A 158 -5.35 3.91 8.72
N GLY A 159 -5.89 2.84 9.31
CA GLY A 159 -7.21 2.30 9.02
C GLY A 159 -8.38 3.04 9.69
N MET A 160 -9.56 2.41 9.64
CA MET A 160 -10.78 2.89 10.29
C MET A 160 -10.59 2.95 11.81
N GLN A 161 -11.13 4.01 12.44
CA GLN A 161 -11.19 4.18 13.89
C GLN A 161 -12.65 4.07 14.35
N ARG A 162 -12.92 3.76 15.62
CA ARG A 162 -14.28 3.75 16.17
C ARG A 162 -14.34 4.30 17.60
N ASN A 163 -15.07 5.37 17.81
CA ASN A 163 -15.29 6.03 19.12
C ASN A 163 -14.02 6.63 19.75
N PHE A 164 -13.10 7.13 18.94
CA PHE A 164 -11.86 7.77 19.40
C PHE A 164 -11.83 9.29 19.16
N GLY A 165 -12.74 9.81 18.33
CA GLY A 165 -12.83 11.23 17.99
C GLY A 165 -11.52 11.73 17.41
N ALA A 166 -10.90 12.72 18.07
CA ALA A 166 -9.57 13.18 17.68
C ALA A 166 -8.45 12.19 18.03
N ARG A 167 -8.61 11.28 19.00
CA ARG A 167 -7.54 10.38 19.46
C ARG A 167 -7.22 9.33 18.41
N TYR A 168 -5.96 8.89 18.40
CA TYR A 168 -5.48 7.79 17.55
C TYR A 168 -5.20 6.57 18.45
N ASP A 169 -5.92 5.47 18.22
CA ASP A 169 -5.95 4.33 19.15
C ASP A 169 -4.96 3.21 18.80
N GLU A 170 -4.60 3.06 17.53
CA GLU A 170 -3.74 1.95 17.08
C GLU A 170 -2.29 2.04 17.62
N GLY A 171 -1.92 3.16 18.23
CA GLY A 171 -0.55 3.46 18.64
C GLY A 171 0.39 3.58 17.43
N VAL A 172 1.61 4.03 17.68
CA VAL A 172 2.62 4.26 16.62
C VAL A 172 3.89 3.45 16.80
N ASN A 173 3.99 2.66 17.87
CA ASN A 173 5.18 1.89 18.20
C ASN A 173 5.53 0.81 17.17
N PHE A 174 4.55 0.30 16.41
CA PHE A 174 4.82 -0.66 15.33
C PHE A 174 5.67 -0.06 14.20
N LEU A 175 5.77 1.28 14.10
CA LEU A 175 6.61 1.98 13.13
C LEU A 175 8.07 2.10 13.58
N LYS A 176 8.36 1.80 14.85
CA LYS A 176 9.71 1.89 15.43
C LYS A 176 10.79 1.20 14.59
N PRO A 177 10.60 -0.05 14.12
CA PRO A 177 11.60 -0.74 13.30
C PRO A 177 12.00 0.03 12.04
N VAL A 178 11.07 0.76 11.42
CA VAL A 178 11.33 1.54 10.20
C VAL A 178 12.12 2.81 10.52
N ILE A 179 11.83 3.46 11.65
CA ILE A 179 12.62 4.61 12.14
C ILE A 179 14.05 4.15 12.46
N GLU A 180 14.19 3.02 13.15
CA GLU A 180 15.48 2.42 13.50
C GLU A 180 16.28 1.95 12.28
N ALA A 181 15.60 1.55 11.20
CA ALA A 181 16.20 1.27 9.90
C ALA A 181 16.71 2.52 9.15
N GLY A 182 16.51 3.72 9.72
CA GLY A 182 17.08 4.98 9.21
C GLY A 182 16.16 5.77 8.29
N TYR A 183 14.87 5.44 8.21
CA TYR A 183 13.89 6.18 7.42
C TYR A 183 13.37 7.41 8.17
N ASN A 184 13.00 8.46 7.43
CA ASN A 184 11.95 9.35 7.92
C ASN A 184 10.65 8.56 7.95
N VAL A 185 9.87 8.68 9.03
CA VAL A 185 8.54 8.08 9.09
C VAL A 185 7.49 9.18 9.21
N LEU A 186 6.56 9.21 8.26
CA LEU A 186 5.43 10.11 8.24
C LEU A 186 4.13 9.34 8.54
N LEU A 187 3.24 9.92 9.32
CA LEU A 187 1.90 9.41 9.60
C LEU A 187 0.88 10.41 9.07
N PHE A 188 0.04 9.98 8.12
CA PHE A 188 -1.18 10.72 7.83
C PHE A 188 -2.27 10.30 8.80
N ARG A 189 -2.58 11.20 9.74
CA ARG A 189 -3.63 11.00 10.73
C ARG A 189 -4.91 11.64 10.22
N TRP A 190 -5.96 10.84 10.14
CA TRP A 190 -7.29 11.25 9.66
C TRP A 190 -8.41 10.62 10.50
N SER A 191 -8.09 10.28 11.76
CA SER A 191 -8.96 9.58 12.72
C SER A 191 -10.36 10.17 12.79
N GLN A 192 -10.47 11.50 12.77
CA GLN A 192 -11.75 12.20 12.85
C GLN A 192 -12.68 11.94 11.66
N PHE A 193 -12.16 11.65 10.47
CA PHE A 193 -12.94 11.42 9.26
C PHE A 193 -13.24 9.94 9.02
N CYS A 194 -12.40 9.05 9.54
CA CYS A 194 -12.60 7.60 9.51
C CYS A 194 -13.25 7.04 10.79
N ASP A 195 -13.57 7.87 11.79
CA ASP A 195 -14.32 7.47 12.99
C ASP A 195 -15.82 7.40 12.67
N GLU A 196 -16.20 6.26 12.11
CA GLU A 196 -17.53 5.98 11.60
C GLU A 196 -18.02 4.61 12.09
N GLU A 197 -19.30 4.31 11.87
CA GLU A 197 -19.87 3.04 12.32
C GLU A 197 -19.48 1.86 11.42
N THR A 198 -19.31 2.13 10.12
CA THR A 198 -18.99 1.10 9.12
C THR A 198 -18.02 1.65 8.07
N PRO A 199 -17.18 0.80 7.45
CA PRO A 199 -16.27 1.24 6.39
C PRO A 199 -17.00 1.76 5.13
N MET A 200 -18.24 1.33 4.91
CA MET A 200 -19.08 1.80 3.79
C MET A 200 -19.35 3.31 3.86
N ILE A 201 -19.48 3.86 5.07
CA ILE A 201 -19.67 5.30 5.25
C ILE A 201 -18.40 6.09 4.90
N ILE A 202 -17.24 5.45 5.06
CA ILE A 202 -15.94 6.09 4.86
C ILE A 202 -15.58 6.16 3.38
N GLU A 203 -15.91 5.13 2.58
CA GLU A 203 -15.55 5.06 1.16
C GLU A 203 -15.93 6.31 0.35
N PRO A 204 -17.17 6.84 0.40
CA PRO A 204 -17.54 8.04 -0.33
C PRO A 204 -16.66 9.24 -0.04
N LYS A 205 -16.18 9.37 1.21
CA LYS A 205 -15.31 10.47 1.63
C LYS A 205 -13.92 10.41 0.99
N LEU A 206 -13.48 9.23 0.53
CA LEU A 206 -12.18 9.05 -0.09
C LEU A 206 -12.14 9.57 -1.52
N TRP A 207 -13.27 9.45 -2.23
CA TRP A 207 -13.37 9.71 -3.66
C TRP A 207 -14.17 10.96 -4.02
N GLY A 208 -15.19 11.27 -3.21
CA GLY A 208 -16.12 12.37 -3.42
C GLY A 208 -15.87 13.56 -2.50
N THR A 209 -16.51 14.67 -2.85
CA THR A 209 -16.46 15.94 -2.12
C THR A 209 -17.58 16.07 -1.10
N THR A 210 -17.56 17.12 -0.27
CA THR A 210 -18.65 17.37 0.71
C THR A 210 -20.01 17.62 0.09
N LYS A 211 -20.06 18.04 -1.19
CA LYS A 211 -21.32 18.18 -1.93
C LYS A 211 -21.95 16.83 -2.29
N ASP A 212 -21.14 15.77 -2.34
CA ASP A 212 -21.63 14.42 -2.58
C ASP A 212 -22.32 13.89 -1.33
N LYS A 213 -23.60 13.55 -1.46
CA LYS A 213 -24.40 13.09 -0.31
C LYS A 213 -24.05 11.67 0.13
N GLY A 214 -23.32 10.89 -0.69
CA GLY A 214 -22.95 9.49 -0.41
C GLY A 214 -24.08 8.70 0.28
N LEU A 215 -23.72 7.80 1.20
CA LEU A 215 -24.69 7.25 2.15
C LEU A 215 -25.11 8.26 3.23
N VAL A 216 -24.16 9.05 3.73
CA VAL A 216 -24.37 10.00 4.85
C VAL A 216 -23.67 11.35 4.67
N GLY A 217 -22.94 11.53 3.58
CA GLY A 217 -22.16 12.73 3.27
C GLY A 217 -20.86 12.84 4.07
N MET A 218 -20.02 13.81 3.68
CA MET A 218 -18.79 14.11 4.41
C MET A 218 -19.14 14.66 5.79
N ARG A 219 -18.47 14.13 6.82
CA ARG A 219 -18.56 14.55 8.21
C ARG A 219 -17.33 14.07 8.97
N TRP A 220 -17.06 14.68 10.10
CA TRP A 220 -15.98 14.25 11.00
C TRP A 220 -16.45 14.28 12.45
N ARG A 221 -15.76 13.56 13.32
CA ARG A 221 -16.09 13.45 14.73
C ARG A 221 -15.18 14.36 15.56
N ASN A 222 -15.78 15.27 16.32
CA ASN A 222 -15.05 16.20 17.17
C ASN A 222 -14.58 15.55 18.49
N THR A 223 -13.86 16.31 19.30
CA THR A 223 -13.32 15.88 20.60
C THR A 223 -14.41 15.52 21.61
N ASP A 224 -15.62 16.09 21.46
CA ASP A 224 -16.82 15.73 22.23
C ASP A 224 -17.55 14.50 21.69
N ASN A 225 -16.96 13.77 20.73
CA ASN A 225 -17.52 12.58 20.10
C ASN A 225 -18.81 12.85 19.28
N LYS A 226 -19.02 14.09 18.83
CA LYS A 226 -20.17 14.48 18.00
C LYS A 226 -19.77 14.60 16.54
N TYR A 227 -20.68 14.23 15.64
CA TYR A 227 -20.50 14.50 14.22
C TYR A 227 -20.66 16.00 13.94
N VAL A 228 -19.68 16.54 13.23
CA VAL A 228 -19.69 17.88 12.66
C VAL A 228 -19.95 17.73 11.16
N THR A 229 -20.97 18.44 10.69
CA THR A 229 -21.42 18.49 9.29
C THR A 229 -21.30 19.88 8.67
N ASP A 230 -21.06 20.89 9.49
CA ASP A 230 -20.94 22.30 9.07
C ASP A 230 -19.47 22.65 8.82
N ASP A 231 -19.20 23.66 7.98
CA ASP A 231 -17.86 24.16 7.64
C ASP A 231 -16.86 23.09 7.16
N ILE A 232 -17.35 22.05 6.48
CA ILE A 232 -16.50 21.01 5.92
C ILE A 232 -15.98 21.44 4.53
N PRO A 233 -14.65 21.36 4.28
CA PRO A 233 -14.09 21.74 3.00
C PRO A 233 -14.63 20.90 1.85
N ASN A 234 -14.96 21.54 0.73
CA ASN A 234 -15.45 20.88 -0.48
C ASN A 234 -14.34 20.12 -1.22
N ALA A 235 -13.82 19.07 -0.59
CA ALA A 235 -12.76 18.21 -1.05
C ALA A 235 -12.96 16.80 -0.48
N SER A 236 -12.42 15.80 -1.18
CA SER A 236 -12.28 14.42 -0.71
C SER A 236 -11.08 14.26 0.24
N MET A 237 -11.01 13.12 0.93
CA MET A 237 -9.83 12.78 1.74
C MET A 237 -8.58 12.54 0.90
N ALA A 238 -8.71 12.11 -0.36
CA ALA A 238 -7.57 11.99 -1.28
C ALA A 238 -6.97 13.36 -1.62
N GLU A 239 -7.81 14.36 -1.90
CA GLU A 239 -7.38 15.75 -2.12
C GLU A 239 -6.74 16.35 -0.87
N ILE A 240 -7.37 16.15 0.30
CA ILE A 240 -6.84 16.65 1.58
C ILE A 240 -5.48 16.03 1.91
N PHE A 241 -5.34 14.71 1.73
CA PHE A 241 -4.04 14.04 1.87
C PHE A 241 -3.01 14.62 0.91
N GLY A 242 -3.37 14.74 -0.37
CA GLY A 242 -2.50 15.27 -1.42
C GLY A 242 -1.98 16.66 -1.07
N ALA A 243 -2.85 17.55 -0.61
CA ALA A 243 -2.49 18.90 -0.19
C ALA A 243 -1.48 18.90 0.97
N TYR A 244 -1.72 18.13 2.04
CA TYR A 244 -0.77 18.02 3.16
C TYR A 244 0.59 17.49 2.72
N TYR A 245 0.59 16.45 1.89
CA TYR A 245 1.81 15.81 1.43
C TYR A 245 2.63 16.70 0.47
N ILE A 246 1.99 17.26 -0.56
CA ILE A 246 2.66 18.12 -1.56
C ILE A 246 3.27 19.34 -0.88
N ASP A 247 2.48 20.04 -0.06
CA ASP A 247 2.92 21.21 0.68
C ASP A 247 4.14 20.89 1.55
N PHE A 248 4.10 19.80 2.32
CA PHE A 248 5.20 19.38 3.18
C PHE A 248 6.47 19.04 2.38
N MET A 249 6.36 18.22 1.34
CA MET A 249 7.53 17.77 0.58
C MET A 249 8.20 18.91 -0.19
N LEU A 250 7.41 19.86 -0.70
CA LEU A 250 7.93 21.08 -1.32
C LEU A 250 8.62 21.99 -0.30
N ARG A 251 8.06 22.12 0.92
CA ARG A 251 8.67 22.93 1.98
C ARG A 251 10.07 22.46 2.36
N PHE A 252 10.29 21.15 2.33
CA PHE A 252 11.56 20.54 2.70
C PHE A 252 12.55 20.39 1.55
N ASN A 253 12.13 20.68 0.31
CA ASN A 253 12.94 20.41 -0.88
C ASN A 253 13.52 18.98 -0.83
N TYR A 254 12.64 17.99 -0.69
CA TYR A 254 13.03 16.61 -0.46
C TYR A 254 13.98 16.06 -1.54
N THR A 255 15.08 15.43 -1.13
CA THR A 255 16.10 14.82 -2.01
C THR A 255 16.47 13.40 -1.61
N GLY A 256 15.73 12.78 -0.68
CA GLY A 256 16.01 11.40 -0.25
C GLY A 256 15.81 10.39 -1.36
N SER A 257 16.43 9.22 -1.22
CA SER A 257 16.55 8.21 -2.28
C SER A 257 15.28 7.40 -2.57
N LEU A 258 14.30 7.42 -1.66
CA LEU A 258 13.08 6.61 -1.76
C LEU A 258 11.91 7.32 -1.08
N ILE A 259 10.74 7.30 -1.70
CA ILE A 259 9.46 7.55 -1.01
C ILE A 259 8.60 6.30 -1.13
N GLN A 260 8.22 5.74 0.02
CA GLN A 260 7.29 4.62 0.11
C GLN A 260 5.99 5.08 0.79
N PHE A 261 4.86 4.94 0.11
CA PHE A 261 3.56 5.12 0.73
C PHE A 261 2.99 3.79 1.17
N THR A 262 2.35 3.77 2.33
CA THR A 262 1.73 2.57 2.85
C THR A 262 0.38 2.87 3.45
N GLY A 263 -0.54 1.91 3.36
CA GLY A 263 -1.89 2.07 3.86
C GLY A 263 -2.41 0.75 4.42
N HIS A 264 -3.08 0.81 5.56
CA HIS A 264 -3.69 -0.36 6.19
C HIS A 264 -5.22 -0.25 6.19
N SER A 265 -5.93 -1.34 5.94
CA SER A 265 -7.41 -1.37 6.01
C SER A 265 -8.03 -0.29 5.10
N MET A 266 -8.94 0.55 5.61
CA MET A 266 -9.47 1.73 4.90
C MET A 266 -8.37 2.73 4.48
N GLY A 267 -7.27 2.83 5.22
CA GLY A 267 -6.09 3.60 4.84
C GLY A 267 -5.44 3.07 3.56
N GLY A 268 -5.58 1.78 3.27
CA GLY A 268 -5.19 1.20 1.99
C GLY A 268 -6.07 1.67 0.82
N GLN A 269 -7.37 1.89 1.03
CA GLN A 269 -8.22 2.51 0.01
C GLN A 269 -7.96 4.01 -0.13
N LEU A 270 -7.67 4.70 0.98
CA LEU A 270 -7.21 6.09 0.95
C LEU A 270 -5.88 6.24 0.19
N LEU A 271 -4.95 5.28 0.36
CA LEU A 271 -3.72 5.20 -0.42
C LEU A 271 -4.00 5.18 -1.92
N PHE A 272 -4.85 4.29 -2.42
CA PHE A 272 -5.13 4.19 -3.86
C PHE A 272 -5.92 5.38 -4.41
N SER A 273 -6.89 5.92 -3.67
CA SER A 273 -7.59 7.15 -4.09
C SER A 273 -6.64 8.35 -4.13
N SER A 274 -5.73 8.48 -3.15
CA SER A 274 -4.68 9.50 -3.14
C SER A 274 -3.69 9.33 -4.29
N MET A 275 -3.29 8.09 -4.60
CA MET A 275 -2.43 7.83 -5.76
C MET A 275 -3.10 8.15 -7.08
N SER A 276 -4.41 7.86 -7.21
CA SER A 276 -5.19 8.28 -8.38
C SER A 276 -5.16 9.79 -8.53
N TYR A 277 -5.40 10.54 -7.46
CA TYR A 277 -5.34 12.00 -7.46
C TYR A 277 -3.95 12.53 -7.86
N LEU A 278 -2.88 12.07 -7.20
CA LEU A 278 -1.51 12.53 -7.48
C LEU A 278 -1.07 12.21 -8.93
N LEU A 279 -1.40 11.02 -9.45
CA LEU A 279 -1.11 10.66 -10.84
C LEU A 279 -1.87 11.56 -11.82
N THR A 280 -3.14 11.87 -11.56
CA THR A 280 -3.90 12.83 -12.37
C THR A 280 -3.24 14.21 -12.34
N LYS A 281 -2.83 14.70 -11.16
CA LYS A 281 -2.16 16.00 -11.04
C LYS A 281 -0.79 16.04 -11.72
N GLU A 282 -0.06 14.93 -11.75
CA GLU A 282 1.18 14.82 -12.53
C GLU A 282 0.91 14.84 -14.04
N GLN A 283 -0.11 14.12 -14.51
CA GLN A 283 -0.52 14.10 -15.92
C GLN A 283 -1.02 15.46 -16.42
N GLU A 284 -1.67 16.22 -15.55
CA GLU A 284 -2.09 17.61 -15.79
C GLU A 284 -0.91 18.60 -15.78
N GLY A 285 0.28 18.15 -15.37
CA GLY A 285 1.48 19.00 -15.24
C GLY A 285 1.47 19.92 -14.03
N LEU A 286 0.62 19.65 -13.03
CA LEU A 286 0.47 20.47 -11.83
C LEU A 286 1.46 20.11 -10.72
N ILE A 287 1.98 18.88 -10.72
CA ILE A 287 3.03 18.44 -9.78
C ILE A 287 4.19 17.76 -10.49
N SER A 288 5.38 17.88 -9.92
CA SER A 288 6.57 17.18 -10.40
C SER A 288 6.47 15.66 -10.13
N PRO A 289 6.96 14.80 -11.04
CA PRO A 289 7.20 13.38 -10.79
C PRO A 289 8.00 13.07 -9.53
N ALA A 290 8.88 13.99 -9.11
CA ALA A 290 9.68 13.85 -7.90
C ALA A 290 8.83 13.73 -6.62
N LEU A 291 7.58 14.23 -6.66
CA LEU A 291 6.61 14.13 -5.58
C LEU A 291 5.85 12.81 -5.59
N LEU A 292 5.90 11.99 -6.63
CA LEU A 292 5.28 10.67 -6.61
C LEU A 292 6.12 9.68 -5.78
N PRO A 293 5.52 8.69 -5.11
CA PRO A 293 6.26 7.64 -4.42
C PRO A 293 6.90 6.67 -5.41
N ASP A 294 8.02 6.05 -5.05
CA ASP A 294 8.64 4.99 -5.85
C ASP A 294 7.99 3.62 -5.60
N LYS A 295 7.41 3.44 -4.40
CA LYS A 295 6.72 2.21 -3.98
C LYS A 295 5.45 2.53 -3.19
N VAL A 296 4.42 1.73 -3.39
CA VAL A 296 3.22 1.72 -2.56
C VAL A 296 2.96 0.32 -1.99
N THR A 297 2.58 0.23 -0.71
CA THR A 297 2.26 -1.04 -0.05
C THR A 297 0.93 -0.98 0.69
N ALA A 298 -0.01 -1.85 0.32
CA ALA A 298 -1.31 -1.96 0.98
C ALA A 298 -1.36 -3.19 1.89
N PHE A 299 -1.53 -2.96 3.19
CA PHE A 299 -1.62 -4.00 4.22
C PHE A 299 -3.07 -4.32 4.54
N ASP A 300 -3.48 -5.56 4.28
CA ASP A 300 -4.85 -6.08 4.41
C ASP A 300 -5.92 -5.01 4.10
N PRO A 301 -5.83 -4.30 2.95
CA PRO A 301 -6.71 -3.19 2.65
C PRO A 301 -8.17 -3.63 2.58
N TYR A 302 -9.06 -2.78 3.08
CA TYR A 302 -10.49 -2.94 2.82
C TYR A 302 -10.79 -2.20 1.51
N PHE A 303 -11.03 -2.94 0.43
CA PHE A 303 -11.60 -2.36 -0.79
C PHE A 303 -13.10 -2.59 -0.75
N ALA A 304 -13.83 -1.50 -0.54
CA ALA A 304 -15.26 -1.55 -0.37
C ALA A 304 -15.93 -2.13 -1.63
N PRO A 305 -16.73 -3.21 -1.49
CA PRO A 305 -17.39 -3.87 -2.60
C PRO A 305 -18.72 -3.20 -2.99
N PHE A 306 -19.06 -2.08 -2.36
CA PHE A 306 -20.37 -1.46 -2.45
C PHE A 306 -20.39 -0.35 -3.51
N LYS A 307 -21.60 -0.06 -3.99
CA LYS A 307 -21.86 0.84 -5.11
C LYS A 307 -22.47 2.12 -4.57
N ASP A 308 -21.63 3.08 -4.21
CA ASP A 308 -22.10 4.43 -3.90
C ASP A 308 -21.96 5.35 -5.12
N ASP A 309 -23.04 6.07 -5.43
CA ASP A 309 -23.11 7.03 -6.53
C ASP A 309 -22.30 8.30 -6.18
N VAL A 310 -20.98 8.16 -6.21
CA VAL A 310 -20.02 9.19 -5.84
C VAL A 310 -19.28 9.65 -7.08
N TYR A 311 -19.36 10.95 -7.34
CA TYR A 311 -18.63 11.58 -8.43
C TYR A 311 -17.22 11.95 -7.98
N CYS A 312 -16.22 11.48 -8.70
CA CYS A 312 -14.83 11.84 -8.47
C CYS A 312 -14.46 12.99 -9.41
N GLN A 313 -14.24 14.17 -8.84
CA GLN A 313 -14.08 15.41 -9.62
C GLN A 313 -12.86 15.35 -10.54
N TRP A 314 -11.70 14.92 -10.05
CA TRP A 314 -10.46 14.88 -10.84
C TRP A 314 -10.46 13.81 -11.94
N LEU A 315 -11.28 12.76 -11.80
CA LEU A 315 -11.43 11.75 -12.86
C LEU A 315 -12.56 12.08 -13.85
N GLY A 316 -13.37 13.10 -13.57
CA GLY A 316 -14.51 13.48 -14.39
C GLY A 316 -15.58 12.40 -14.51
N LYS A 317 -15.58 11.39 -13.62
CA LYS A 317 -16.44 10.20 -13.69
C LYS A 317 -16.92 9.77 -12.32
N LYS A 318 -18.02 9.01 -12.29
CA LYS A 318 -18.45 8.31 -11.09
C LYS A 318 -17.54 7.11 -10.82
N ILE A 319 -17.20 6.89 -9.56
CA ILE A 319 -16.37 5.74 -9.14
C ILE A 319 -17.17 4.44 -9.06
N SER A 320 -18.50 4.54 -9.00
CA SER A 320 -19.41 3.42 -9.20
C SER A 320 -20.72 3.92 -9.81
N GLU A 321 -21.36 3.11 -10.66
CA GLU A 321 -22.65 3.45 -11.27
C GLU A 321 -23.66 2.32 -11.12
N TYR A 322 -24.90 2.68 -10.78
CA TYR A 322 -26.05 1.77 -10.88
C TYR A 322 -26.43 1.62 -12.36
N VAL A 323 -26.44 0.38 -12.85
CA VAL A 323 -27.03 0.05 -14.15
C VAL A 323 -28.49 -0.33 -13.92
N PHE A 324 -29.39 0.37 -14.61
CA PHE A 324 -30.82 0.07 -14.64
C PHE A 324 -31.14 -0.71 -15.92
N ASP A 325 -32.07 -1.64 -15.86
CA ASP A 325 -32.59 -2.29 -17.07
C ASP A 325 -33.41 -1.31 -17.94
N GLU A 326 -33.83 -1.73 -19.14
CA GLU A 326 -34.66 -0.91 -20.05
C GLU A 326 -36.00 -0.47 -19.42
N ALA A 327 -36.42 -1.12 -18.33
CA ALA A 327 -37.62 -0.78 -17.56
C ALA A 327 -37.34 0.14 -16.36
N GLY A 328 -36.09 0.59 -16.16
CA GLY A 328 -35.69 1.50 -15.09
C GLY A 328 -35.54 0.82 -13.72
N ASN A 329 -35.47 -0.51 -13.65
CA ASN A 329 -35.27 -1.22 -12.39
C ASN A 329 -33.76 -1.35 -12.10
N PRO A 330 -33.31 -1.14 -10.85
CA PRO A 330 -31.93 -1.39 -10.49
C PRO A 330 -31.62 -2.89 -10.65
N VAL A 331 -30.57 -3.20 -11.40
CA VAL A 331 -30.13 -4.58 -11.62
C VAL A 331 -29.43 -5.08 -10.34
N ASN A 332 -30.16 -5.84 -9.51
CA ASN A 332 -29.67 -6.41 -8.24
C ASN A 332 -28.77 -7.66 -8.46
N PHE A 333 -27.72 -7.81 -7.64
CA PHE A 333 -26.79 -8.96 -7.54
C PHE A 333 -27.51 -10.33 -7.29
N PRO A 334 -26.91 -11.54 -7.48
CA PRO A 334 -25.71 -11.97 -8.22
C PRO A 334 -26.04 -13.14 -9.18
N ASN A 335 -26.84 -12.93 -10.24
CA ASN A 335 -27.16 -14.02 -11.19
C ASN A 335 -27.12 -13.63 -12.67
N SER A 336 -26.90 -12.36 -13.02
CA SER A 336 -26.72 -11.97 -14.41
C SER A 336 -25.24 -12.01 -14.78
N LYS A 337 -24.79 -13.15 -15.33
CA LYS A 337 -23.46 -13.35 -15.91
C LYS A 337 -23.12 -12.42 -17.11
N SER A 338 -23.92 -11.39 -17.36
CA SER A 338 -23.95 -10.67 -18.65
C SER A 338 -23.88 -9.14 -18.55
N GLN A 339 -23.73 -8.55 -17.36
CA GLN A 339 -23.59 -7.08 -17.25
C GLN A 339 -22.44 -6.73 -16.31
N ARG A 340 -21.43 -6.06 -16.84
CA ARG A 340 -20.24 -5.60 -16.11
C ARG A 340 -20.57 -4.25 -15.47
N PHE A 341 -20.48 -4.17 -14.14
CA PHE A 341 -20.67 -2.96 -13.36
C PHE A 341 -19.31 -2.29 -13.11
N THR A 342 -19.26 -0.97 -12.93
CA THR A 342 -18.08 -0.27 -12.40
C THR A 342 -18.20 -0.12 -10.88
N SER A 343 -17.13 -0.48 -10.15
CA SER A 343 -17.00 -0.27 -8.70
C SER A 343 -15.75 0.56 -8.38
N SER A 344 -15.61 0.99 -7.12
CA SER A 344 -14.36 1.62 -6.68
C SER A 344 -13.16 0.70 -6.87
N MET A 345 -13.35 -0.63 -6.83
CA MET A 345 -12.33 -1.64 -7.14
C MET A 345 -11.82 -1.53 -8.59
N ASP A 346 -12.66 -1.18 -9.57
CA ASP A 346 -12.18 -0.91 -10.94
C ASP A 346 -11.24 0.29 -10.96
N THR A 347 -11.58 1.36 -10.24
CA THR A 347 -10.74 2.56 -10.16
C THR A 347 -9.43 2.28 -9.41
N ILE A 348 -9.47 1.46 -8.36
CA ILE A 348 -8.27 0.99 -7.63
C ILE A 348 -7.38 0.14 -8.56
N ALA A 349 -7.97 -0.77 -9.34
CA ALA A 349 -7.24 -1.59 -10.30
C ALA A 349 -6.62 -0.75 -11.44
N ASP A 350 -7.35 0.25 -11.95
CA ASP A 350 -6.84 1.20 -12.94
C ASP A 350 -5.69 2.03 -12.37
N THR A 351 -5.77 2.41 -11.09
CA THR A 351 -4.68 3.10 -10.39
C THR A 351 -3.45 2.20 -10.28
N ALA A 352 -3.59 0.91 -9.94
CA ALA A 352 -2.46 -0.03 -9.93
C ALA A 352 -1.80 -0.18 -11.31
N VAL A 353 -2.59 -0.19 -12.39
CA VAL A 353 -2.08 -0.16 -13.77
C VAL A 353 -1.31 1.14 -14.05
N ALA A 354 -1.86 2.28 -13.65
CA ALA A 354 -1.22 3.58 -13.85
C ALA A 354 0.10 3.72 -13.05
N LEU A 355 0.12 3.25 -11.80
CA LEU A 355 1.34 3.16 -10.98
C LEU A 355 2.43 2.36 -11.69
N ARG A 356 2.08 1.15 -12.16
CA ARG A 356 3.00 0.31 -12.93
C ARG A 356 3.49 1.06 -14.17
N ASN A 357 2.60 1.57 -15.01
CA ASN A 357 3.02 2.28 -16.23
C ASN A 357 3.95 3.48 -15.95
N ARG A 358 3.82 4.09 -14.76
CA ARG A 358 4.66 5.20 -14.31
C ARG A 358 6.01 4.78 -13.70
N GLY A 359 6.25 3.49 -13.50
CA GLY A 359 7.46 2.96 -12.86
C GLY A 359 7.41 2.88 -11.34
N ILE A 360 6.20 2.93 -10.77
CA ILE A 360 5.97 2.87 -9.33
C ILE A 360 5.61 1.44 -8.95
N ALA A 361 6.34 0.86 -8.00
CA ALA A 361 6.10 -0.49 -7.52
C ALA A 361 4.81 -0.54 -6.67
N CYS A 362 3.92 -1.51 -6.94
CA CYS A 362 2.75 -1.79 -6.10
C CYS A 362 2.93 -3.10 -5.34
N GLU A 363 2.64 -3.08 -4.05
CA GLU A 363 2.61 -4.24 -3.17
C GLU A 363 1.24 -4.40 -2.51
N TYR A 364 0.77 -5.63 -2.45
CA TYR A 364 -0.45 -6.02 -1.77
C TYR A 364 -0.17 -7.15 -0.78
N VAL A 365 -0.37 -6.89 0.50
CA VAL A 365 -0.11 -7.84 1.60
C VAL A 365 -1.44 -8.19 2.30
N PRO A 366 -2.29 -9.04 1.72
CA PRO A 366 -3.49 -9.50 2.40
C PRO A 366 -3.17 -10.43 3.56
N SER A 367 -3.87 -10.25 4.68
CA SER A 367 -3.92 -11.27 5.73
C SER A 367 -4.93 -12.33 5.33
N ILE A 368 -4.47 -13.43 4.72
CA ILE A 368 -5.38 -14.44 4.13
C ILE A 368 -6.23 -15.21 5.15
N SER A 369 -5.87 -15.12 6.43
CA SER A 369 -6.67 -15.64 7.56
C SER A 369 -7.49 -14.54 8.25
N GLY A 370 -7.39 -13.29 7.80
CA GLY A 370 -8.11 -12.12 8.30
C GLY A 370 -9.55 -12.02 7.77
N TYR A 371 -10.37 -11.27 8.50
CA TYR A 371 -11.79 -11.12 8.17
C TYR A 371 -12.01 -10.20 6.95
N VAL A 372 -11.15 -9.20 6.72
CA VAL A 372 -11.26 -8.31 5.55
C VAL A 372 -11.06 -9.08 4.27
N HIS A 373 -10.01 -9.91 4.20
CA HIS A 373 -9.80 -10.83 3.09
C HIS A 373 -11.03 -11.73 2.83
N LEU A 374 -11.60 -12.31 3.90
CA LEU A 374 -12.79 -13.14 3.81
C LEU A 374 -14.00 -12.35 3.29
N LEU A 375 -14.21 -11.13 3.77
CA LEU A 375 -15.29 -10.26 3.32
C LEU A 375 -15.18 -9.96 1.82
N MET A 376 -14.01 -9.56 1.36
CA MET A 376 -13.78 -9.28 -0.06
C MET A 376 -14.09 -10.49 -0.95
N GLN A 377 -13.78 -11.71 -0.50
CA GLN A 377 -14.13 -12.94 -1.21
C GLN A 377 -15.64 -13.26 -1.22
N LEU A 378 -16.41 -12.77 -0.25
CA LEU A 378 -17.84 -13.09 -0.12
C LEU A 378 -18.72 -12.22 -1.02
N PHE A 379 -18.31 -10.99 -1.34
CA PHE A 379 -19.12 -10.06 -2.13
C PHE A 379 -19.02 -10.29 -3.64
N ASP A 380 -17.81 -10.49 -4.18
CA ASP A 380 -17.63 -10.95 -5.55
C ASP A 380 -16.28 -11.67 -5.73
N PRO A 381 -16.24 -13.00 -5.51
CA PRO A 381 -14.99 -13.78 -5.59
C PRO A 381 -14.39 -13.83 -7.00
N ASN A 382 -15.13 -13.41 -8.03
CA ASN A 382 -14.68 -13.45 -9.42
C ASN A 382 -14.63 -12.05 -10.05
N ASP A 383 -14.58 -10.97 -9.25
CA ASP A 383 -14.45 -9.62 -9.79
C ASP A 383 -13.14 -9.50 -10.60
N PRO A 384 -13.21 -9.30 -11.93
CA PRO A 384 -12.02 -9.16 -12.76
C PRO A 384 -11.14 -7.95 -12.39
N ALA A 385 -11.68 -6.97 -11.67
CA ALA A 385 -10.90 -5.86 -11.13
C ALA A 385 -9.92 -6.31 -10.05
N ILE A 386 -10.27 -7.30 -9.22
CA ILE A 386 -9.36 -7.86 -8.21
C ILE A 386 -8.18 -8.55 -8.89
N ASP A 387 -8.43 -9.34 -9.95
CA ASP A 387 -7.35 -9.97 -10.71
C ASP A 387 -6.50 -8.93 -11.44
N ARG A 388 -7.12 -7.91 -12.04
CA ARG A 388 -6.40 -6.78 -12.67
C ARG A 388 -5.50 -6.07 -11.66
N PHE A 389 -5.99 -5.82 -10.46
CA PHE A 389 -5.23 -5.24 -9.36
C PHE A 389 -4.04 -6.12 -8.95
N LYS A 390 -4.30 -7.40 -8.61
CA LYS A 390 -3.25 -8.35 -8.20
C LYS A 390 -2.19 -8.54 -9.27
N ASN A 391 -2.56 -8.59 -10.54
CA ASN A 391 -1.63 -8.73 -11.66
C ASN A 391 -0.71 -7.51 -11.87
N ASN A 392 -1.04 -6.36 -11.24
CA ASN A 392 -0.22 -5.16 -11.26
C ASN A 392 0.42 -4.83 -9.91
N CYS A 393 0.41 -5.77 -8.97
CA CYS A 393 1.14 -5.68 -7.71
C CYS A 393 1.99 -6.94 -7.49
N VAL A 394 2.99 -6.86 -6.62
CA VAL A 394 3.55 -8.05 -5.98
C VAL A 394 2.62 -8.40 -4.82
N VAL A 395 2.16 -9.65 -4.77
CA VAL A 395 1.24 -10.11 -3.74
C VAL A 395 2.01 -10.95 -2.73
N LEU A 396 1.97 -10.58 -1.45
CA LEU A 396 2.41 -11.44 -0.35
C LEU A 396 1.18 -11.92 0.40
N GLU A 397 0.77 -13.16 0.15
CA GLU A 397 -0.31 -13.82 0.89
C GLU A 397 0.15 -14.14 2.31
N TYR A 398 0.01 -13.14 3.17
CA TYR A 398 0.49 -13.19 4.53
C TYR A 398 -0.42 -14.08 5.38
N ARG A 399 0.19 -15.08 6.03
CA ARG A 399 -0.52 -16.06 6.83
C ARG A 399 -0.65 -15.59 8.28
N SER A 400 -1.78 -14.98 8.62
CA SER A 400 -2.03 -14.47 9.97
C SER A 400 -2.48 -15.52 11.01
N ASP A 401 -2.67 -16.81 10.65
CA ASP A 401 -3.07 -17.89 11.57
C ASP A 401 -1.91 -18.56 12.36
N TRP A 402 -0.73 -17.94 12.31
CA TRP A 402 0.56 -18.34 12.88
C TRP A 402 0.77 -17.97 14.36
N THR A 403 -0.12 -17.17 14.94
CA THR A 403 -0.01 -16.64 16.30
C THR A 403 -1.09 -17.23 17.20
N ASP A 404 -0.88 -17.30 18.52
CA ASP A 404 -1.94 -17.56 19.53
C ASP A 404 -3.04 -16.47 19.54
N ILE A 405 -3.07 -15.62 18.51
CA ILE A 405 -4.13 -14.70 18.17
C ILE A 405 -5.41 -15.51 17.93
N THR A 406 -6.39 -15.23 18.78
CA THR A 406 -7.72 -15.81 18.69
C THR A 406 -8.78 -14.80 18.24
N ASP A 407 -8.38 -13.54 18.05
CA ASP A 407 -9.27 -12.42 17.73
C ASP A 407 -9.04 -11.87 16.31
N PHE A 408 -10.12 -11.33 15.72
CA PHE A 408 -10.14 -10.89 14.33
C PHE A 408 -9.32 -9.62 14.07
N ASN A 409 -9.16 -8.75 15.06
CA ASN A 409 -8.44 -7.49 14.88
C ASN A 409 -6.95 -7.76 14.76
N SER A 410 -6.42 -8.60 15.63
CA SER A 410 -5.02 -8.99 15.60
C SER A 410 -4.62 -9.67 14.27
N PHE A 411 -5.48 -10.50 13.66
CA PHE A 411 -5.24 -11.05 12.31
C PHE A 411 -5.15 -9.97 11.22
N HIS A 412 -5.92 -8.90 11.36
CA HIS A 412 -5.97 -7.79 10.43
C HIS A 412 -4.75 -6.86 10.54
N LEU A 413 -4.06 -6.86 11.68
CA LEU A 413 -2.85 -6.04 11.93
C LEU A 413 -1.55 -6.80 11.67
N ALA A 414 -1.54 -8.12 11.83
CA ALA A 414 -0.32 -8.94 11.85
C ALA A 414 0.59 -8.75 10.62
N GLY A 415 0.04 -8.74 9.40
CA GLY A 415 0.84 -8.60 8.17
C GLY A 415 1.57 -7.25 8.08
N ARG A 416 0.94 -6.18 8.56
CA ARG A 416 1.55 -4.85 8.66
C ARG A 416 2.72 -4.88 9.64
N GLU A 417 2.52 -5.42 10.83
CA GLU A 417 3.54 -5.42 11.89
C GLU A 417 4.76 -6.25 11.52
N TRP A 418 4.51 -7.45 10.98
CA TRP A 418 5.56 -8.29 10.41
C TRP A 418 6.38 -7.56 9.36
N TYR A 419 5.71 -6.83 8.45
CA TYR A 419 6.39 -6.08 7.42
C TYR A 419 7.29 -4.99 7.98
N MET A 420 6.84 -4.26 9.02
CA MET A 420 7.69 -3.25 9.66
C MET A 420 8.92 -3.89 10.30
N LEU A 421 8.77 -5.03 10.98
CA LEU A 421 9.90 -5.75 11.57
C LEU A 421 10.93 -6.19 10.51
N SER A 422 10.48 -6.54 9.31
CA SER A 422 11.36 -6.89 8.20
C SER A 422 12.30 -5.74 7.77
N ALA A 423 12.01 -4.49 8.14
CA ALA A 423 12.87 -3.34 7.84
C ALA A 423 14.22 -3.38 8.56
N LEU A 424 14.31 -4.10 9.68
CA LEU A 424 15.55 -4.28 10.44
C LEU A 424 16.37 -5.49 9.98
N GLN A 425 15.86 -6.27 9.04
CA GLN A 425 16.47 -7.52 8.62
C GLN A 425 17.17 -7.39 7.28
N GLY A 426 18.08 -8.32 7.00
CA GLY A 426 18.62 -8.51 5.67
C GLY A 426 17.56 -8.96 4.66
N TYR A 427 17.97 -9.24 3.43
CA TYR A 427 17.05 -9.76 2.43
C TYR A 427 16.55 -11.15 2.82
N LEU A 428 15.24 -11.33 2.84
CA LEU A 428 14.66 -12.67 2.87
C LEU A 428 14.70 -13.31 1.49
N MET A 429 14.80 -14.62 1.47
CA MET A 429 15.00 -15.41 0.28
C MET A 429 13.69 -16.08 -0.18
N ASP A 430 13.47 -16.15 -1.49
CA ASP A 430 12.40 -16.92 -2.11
C ASP A 430 12.75 -18.41 -2.10
N ASN A 431 12.15 -19.15 -1.17
CA ASN A 431 12.40 -20.56 -0.92
C ASN A 431 11.75 -21.52 -1.94
N ALA A 432 11.13 -21.03 -3.02
CA ALA A 432 10.53 -21.90 -4.05
C ALA A 432 11.53 -22.88 -4.72
N LEU A 433 12.84 -22.74 -4.46
CA LEU A 433 13.93 -23.37 -5.19
C LEU A 433 14.86 -24.30 -4.39
N ASN A 434 14.65 -24.50 -3.08
CA ASN A 434 15.51 -25.29 -2.18
C ASN A 434 17.01 -24.87 -2.11
N ASN A 435 17.44 -23.88 -2.90
CA ASN A 435 18.74 -23.21 -2.85
C ASN A 435 18.54 -21.76 -3.34
N PRO A 436 17.92 -20.91 -2.53
CA PRO A 436 17.31 -19.69 -3.01
C PRO A 436 18.39 -18.62 -3.27
N THR A 437 18.33 -18.02 -4.46
CA THR A 437 19.16 -16.86 -4.87
C THR A 437 18.29 -15.65 -5.22
N ASP A 438 16.98 -15.86 -5.19
CA ASP A 438 15.94 -14.88 -5.44
C ASP A 438 15.42 -14.34 -4.10
N LEU A 439 14.88 -13.12 -4.12
CA LEU A 439 14.42 -12.44 -2.92
C LEU A 439 12.91 -12.61 -2.74
N ALA A 440 12.50 -12.73 -1.49
CA ALA A 440 11.11 -12.59 -1.07
C ALA A 440 10.76 -11.11 -0.86
N PRO A 441 9.47 -10.72 -0.99
CA PRO A 441 9.03 -9.35 -0.73
C PRO A 441 9.02 -9.03 0.77
N THR A 442 9.75 -7.98 1.14
CA THR A 442 9.88 -7.40 2.49
C THR A 442 10.01 -5.88 2.37
N ALA A 443 10.12 -5.19 3.50
CA ALA A 443 10.43 -3.76 3.55
C ALA A 443 11.80 -3.43 2.93
N THR A 444 12.78 -4.35 3.02
CA THR A 444 14.14 -4.15 2.52
C THR A 444 14.34 -4.62 1.08
N THR A 445 13.39 -5.33 0.45
CA THR A 445 13.55 -5.79 -0.93
C THR A 445 13.83 -4.63 -1.88
N PRO A 446 14.92 -4.68 -2.68
CA PRO A 446 15.29 -3.63 -3.62
C PRO A 446 14.18 -3.29 -4.61
N LEU A 447 14.02 -1.99 -4.91
CA LEU A 447 12.93 -1.48 -5.76
C LEU A 447 12.91 -2.12 -7.16
N SER A 448 14.06 -2.26 -7.81
CA SER A 448 14.19 -2.89 -9.13
C SER A 448 13.76 -4.36 -9.12
N TYR A 449 14.19 -5.09 -8.09
CA TYR A 449 13.81 -6.48 -7.87
C TYR A 449 12.29 -6.58 -7.67
N PHE A 450 11.77 -5.72 -6.80
CA PHE A 450 10.35 -5.67 -6.47
C PHE A 450 9.49 -5.40 -7.71
N TYR A 451 9.84 -4.37 -8.49
CA TYR A 451 9.12 -4.01 -9.71
C TYR A 451 9.16 -5.12 -10.76
N ALA A 452 10.30 -5.78 -10.94
CA ALA A 452 10.45 -6.90 -11.86
C ALA A 452 9.60 -8.14 -11.46
N ARG A 453 9.14 -8.20 -10.21
CA ARG A 453 8.27 -9.25 -9.68
C ARG A 453 6.78 -8.89 -9.73
N VAL A 454 6.38 -7.71 -10.21
CA VAL A 454 4.96 -7.34 -10.34
C VAL A 454 4.17 -8.43 -11.09
N GLY A 455 3.03 -8.84 -10.53
CA GLY A 455 2.21 -9.97 -10.97
C GLY A 455 2.58 -11.31 -10.31
N THR A 456 3.63 -11.35 -9.49
CA THR A 456 4.01 -12.54 -8.72
C THR A 456 3.21 -12.64 -7.43
N VAL A 457 2.76 -13.85 -7.12
CA VAL A 457 2.17 -14.21 -5.82
C VAL A 457 3.19 -14.99 -5.01
N TYR A 458 3.49 -14.48 -3.82
CA TYR A 458 4.29 -15.10 -2.80
C TYR A 458 3.39 -15.63 -1.70
N ARG A 459 3.75 -16.80 -1.17
CA ARG A 459 3.10 -17.41 -0.02
C ARG A 459 4.09 -17.64 1.09
N MET A 460 3.56 -17.65 2.31
CA MET A 460 4.30 -17.87 3.52
C MET A 460 3.90 -19.23 4.11
N GLU A 461 4.86 -20.03 4.55
CA GLU A 461 4.59 -21.20 5.40
C GLU A 461 4.10 -20.77 6.79
N PRO A 462 3.40 -21.62 7.54
CA PRO A 462 3.16 -21.33 8.95
C PRO A 462 4.49 -21.23 9.71
N ASN A 463 4.70 -20.11 10.40
CA ASN A 463 5.75 -19.93 11.39
C ASN A 463 5.12 -19.83 12.81
N TYR A 464 5.91 -19.86 13.88
CA TYR A 464 5.43 -19.79 15.28
C TYR A 464 6.22 -18.81 16.14
N THR A 465 7.06 -17.96 15.53
CA THR A 465 7.88 -16.96 16.22
C THR A 465 7.55 -15.55 15.70
N ILE A 466 8.06 -14.50 16.35
CA ILE A 466 8.03 -13.12 15.82
C ILE A 466 9.31 -12.81 15.01
N ASP A 467 10.23 -13.76 14.95
CA ASP A 467 11.45 -13.60 14.17
C ASP A 467 11.07 -13.61 12.69
N VAL A 468 11.59 -12.65 11.94
CA VAL A 468 11.31 -12.53 10.51
C VAL A 468 12.31 -13.38 9.71
N GLU A 469 13.48 -13.70 10.28
CA GLU A 469 14.53 -14.44 9.57
C GLU A 469 14.25 -15.95 9.41
N ASP A 470 13.41 -16.53 10.28
CA ASP A 470 13.02 -17.94 10.20
C ASP A 470 11.78 -18.18 9.31
N ASP A 471 11.21 -17.11 8.74
CA ASP A 471 10.05 -17.20 7.87
C ASP A 471 10.38 -17.76 6.49
N ILE A 472 9.60 -18.78 6.11
CA ILE A 472 9.72 -19.41 4.80
C ILE A 472 8.70 -18.81 3.85
N ILE A 473 9.18 -17.94 2.96
CA ILE A 473 8.40 -17.34 1.87
C ILE A 473 8.81 -17.98 0.56
N TYR A 474 7.85 -18.28 -0.31
CA TYR A 474 8.09 -18.88 -1.63
C TYR A 474 7.16 -18.30 -2.70
N SER A 475 7.68 -18.08 -3.90
CA SER A 475 6.89 -17.69 -5.06
C SER A 475 6.08 -18.86 -5.63
N ASP A 476 4.80 -18.61 -5.89
CA ASP A 476 3.86 -19.64 -6.34
C ASP A 476 3.73 -19.72 -7.86
N ASN A 477 3.58 -18.57 -8.52
CA ASN A 477 3.24 -18.49 -9.94
C ASN A 477 4.44 -18.13 -10.85
N VAL A 478 5.66 -18.11 -10.31
CA VAL A 478 6.88 -17.92 -11.12
C VAL A 478 7.20 -19.20 -11.89
N THR A 479 7.18 -19.11 -13.21
CA THR A 479 7.33 -20.26 -14.12
C THR A 479 8.50 -20.16 -15.09
N GLY A 480 9.17 -19.00 -15.16
CA GLY A 480 10.24 -18.72 -16.10
C GLY A 480 11.30 -17.78 -15.52
N ALA A 481 12.54 -17.95 -15.97
CA ALA A 481 13.65 -17.09 -15.58
C ALA A 481 13.60 -15.78 -16.37
N LYS A 482 14.07 -14.70 -15.76
CA LYS A 482 13.97 -13.35 -16.31
C LYS A 482 15.27 -12.58 -16.11
N ILE A 483 15.58 -11.73 -17.09
CA ILE A 483 16.52 -10.60 -16.92
C ILE A 483 15.70 -9.33 -17.08
N ALA A 484 15.77 -8.44 -16.11
CA ALA A 484 14.99 -7.20 -16.11
C ALA A 484 15.80 -6.06 -15.48
N GLY A 485 15.31 -4.83 -15.58
CA GLY A 485 15.91 -3.69 -14.92
C GLY A 485 15.41 -2.38 -15.51
N PHE A 486 16.03 -1.29 -15.09
CA PHE A 486 15.69 0.06 -15.51
C PHE A 486 16.85 0.75 -16.24
N ALA A 487 16.52 1.61 -17.20
CA ALA A 487 17.43 2.66 -17.64
C ALA A 487 17.14 3.94 -16.86
N PHE A 488 18.21 4.63 -16.46
CA PHE A 488 18.12 5.89 -15.72
C PHE A 488 19.15 6.92 -16.18
N TYR A 489 18.78 8.19 -15.99
CA TYR A 489 19.61 9.35 -16.25
C TYR A 489 20.52 9.58 -15.05
N ASP A 490 21.81 9.50 -15.30
CA ASP A 490 22.87 9.68 -14.31
C ASP A 490 23.65 10.93 -14.68
N ALA A 491 23.24 12.06 -14.13
CA ALA A 491 23.79 13.36 -14.49
C ALA A 491 25.28 13.50 -14.14
N ASN A 492 25.74 12.87 -13.04
CA ASN A 492 27.09 13.00 -12.53
C ASN A 492 28.04 11.87 -12.99
N ALA A 493 27.50 10.87 -13.71
CA ALA A 493 28.22 9.74 -14.28
C ALA A 493 28.80 8.75 -13.25
N ASN A 494 28.31 8.74 -12.01
CA ASN A 494 28.84 7.91 -10.94
C ASN A 494 28.28 6.46 -10.94
N GLY A 495 27.33 6.15 -11.83
CA GLY A 495 26.66 4.86 -11.93
C GLY A 495 25.56 4.64 -10.89
N VAL A 496 25.15 5.67 -10.14
CA VAL A 496 24.14 5.62 -9.06
C VAL A 496 22.84 6.26 -9.53
N TYR A 497 21.72 5.68 -9.13
CA TYR A 497 20.39 6.23 -9.40
C TYR A 497 20.02 7.30 -8.36
N ASP A 498 20.40 8.55 -8.63
CA ASP A 498 20.28 9.67 -7.67
C ASP A 498 18.91 10.37 -7.71
N GLU A 499 18.27 10.43 -8.88
CA GLU A 499 17.15 11.34 -9.11
C GLU A 499 15.76 10.67 -9.08
N ARG A 500 15.61 9.44 -8.57
CA ARG A 500 14.30 8.77 -8.45
C ARG A 500 13.50 8.81 -9.77
N LEU A 501 12.17 8.84 -9.71
CA LEU A 501 11.27 8.69 -10.88
C LEU A 501 11.52 9.69 -12.03
N GLN A 502 12.07 10.88 -11.77
CA GLN A 502 12.39 11.84 -12.84
C GLN A 502 13.60 11.41 -13.68
N ALA A 503 14.45 10.52 -13.15
CA ALA A 503 15.59 9.99 -13.87
C ALA A 503 15.25 8.82 -14.81
N ARG A 504 14.01 8.33 -14.90
CA ARG A 504 13.69 7.18 -15.77
C ARG A 504 13.91 7.52 -17.25
N VAL A 505 14.55 6.60 -17.99
CA VAL A 505 14.90 6.82 -19.41
C VAL A 505 14.22 5.82 -20.35
N PRO A 506 13.21 6.25 -21.13
CA PRO A 506 12.64 5.44 -22.20
C PRO A 506 13.55 5.35 -23.42
N GLY A 507 13.30 4.37 -24.29
CA GLY A 507 13.91 4.34 -25.63
C GLY A 507 15.32 3.72 -25.70
N VAL A 508 15.88 3.18 -24.62
CA VAL A 508 17.17 2.50 -24.64
C VAL A 508 17.02 1.13 -25.30
N LYS A 509 17.72 0.90 -26.41
CA LYS A 509 17.68 -0.39 -27.12
C LYS A 509 18.58 -1.40 -26.40
N LEU A 510 18.03 -2.59 -26.14
CA LEU A 510 18.69 -3.68 -25.46
C LEU A 510 18.65 -4.96 -26.29
N GLU A 511 19.73 -5.72 -26.26
CA GLU A 511 19.89 -6.96 -27.00
C GLU A 511 20.33 -8.07 -26.05
N LEU A 512 19.52 -9.12 -25.92
CA LEU A 512 19.83 -10.30 -25.11
C LEU A 512 20.63 -11.30 -25.95
N TYR A 513 21.79 -11.69 -25.44
CA TYR A 513 22.64 -12.71 -26.04
C TYR A 513 22.74 -13.94 -25.16
N MET A 514 22.82 -15.10 -25.80
CA MET A 514 23.18 -16.38 -25.20
C MET A 514 24.52 -16.83 -25.74
N LYS A 515 25.39 -17.30 -24.86
CA LYS A 515 26.69 -17.87 -25.18
C LYS A 515 26.73 -19.33 -24.75
N ASP A 516 26.77 -20.23 -25.73
CA ASP A 516 26.97 -21.67 -25.55
C ASP A 516 28.41 -22.00 -26.00
N GLY A 517 29.34 -22.01 -25.04
CA GLY A 517 30.76 -22.22 -25.27
C GLY A 517 31.41 -21.16 -26.18
N TYR A 518 31.60 -21.50 -27.46
CA TYR A 518 32.29 -20.67 -28.46
C TYR A 518 31.36 -19.82 -29.33
N SER A 519 30.04 -20.06 -29.30
CA SER A 519 29.09 -19.34 -30.15
C SER A 519 28.29 -18.31 -29.35
N GLU A 520 28.11 -17.13 -29.93
CA GLU A 520 27.32 -16.02 -29.39
C GLU A 520 26.09 -15.86 -30.29
N LYS A 521 24.89 -15.92 -29.71
CA LYS A 521 23.62 -15.84 -30.43
C LYS A 521 22.74 -14.75 -29.85
N LEU A 522 22.27 -13.83 -30.70
CA LEU A 522 21.21 -12.90 -30.34
C LEU A 522 19.89 -13.66 -30.17
N ILE A 523 19.27 -13.51 -29.00
CA ILE A 523 18.02 -14.19 -28.64
C ILE A 523 16.82 -13.27 -28.83
N ALA A 524 16.93 -12.03 -28.37
CA ALA A 524 15.84 -11.06 -28.40
C ALA A 524 16.35 -9.62 -28.35
N THR A 525 15.50 -8.69 -28.75
CA THR A 525 15.70 -7.24 -28.61
C THR A 525 14.52 -6.64 -27.84
N ARG A 526 14.79 -5.63 -27.02
CA ARG A 526 13.81 -4.81 -26.30
C ARG A 526 14.19 -3.33 -26.37
N ILE A 527 13.24 -2.48 -26.02
CA ILE A 527 13.43 -1.05 -25.82
C ILE A 527 12.82 -0.74 -24.46
N THR A 528 13.46 0.10 -23.65
CA THR A 528 12.88 0.53 -22.38
C THR A 528 11.59 1.30 -22.61
N ASP A 529 10.56 1.01 -21.81
CA ASP A 529 9.26 1.68 -21.86
C ASP A 529 9.29 3.08 -21.23
N GLU A 530 8.14 3.75 -21.15
CA GLU A 530 8.00 5.10 -20.55
C GLU A 530 8.48 5.18 -19.10
N SER A 531 8.43 4.06 -18.36
CA SER A 531 8.97 3.96 -17.01
C SER A 531 10.49 3.71 -16.96
N GLY A 532 11.13 3.60 -18.12
CA GLY A 532 12.52 3.19 -18.27
C GLY A 532 12.73 1.70 -18.04
N TYR A 533 11.68 0.90 -17.85
CA TYR A 533 11.79 -0.52 -17.54
C TYR A 533 11.95 -1.37 -18.80
N TYR A 534 12.60 -2.53 -18.65
CA TYR A 534 12.57 -3.60 -19.63
C TYR A 534 12.57 -4.98 -18.97
N SER A 535 12.17 -6.00 -19.74
CA SER A 535 12.35 -7.39 -19.34
C SER A 535 12.54 -8.32 -20.52
N PHE A 536 13.32 -9.37 -20.29
CA PHE A 536 13.47 -10.52 -21.17
C PHE A 536 13.07 -11.78 -20.42
N ASP A 537 12.14 -12.53 -20.99
CA ASP A 537 11.92 -13.92 -20.62
C ASP A 537 13.04 -14.78 -21.21
N ILE A 538 13.65 -15.62 -20.37
CA ILE A 538 14.79 -16.45 -20.78
C ILE A 538 14.26 -17.77 -21.33
N PRO A 539 14.48 -18.07 -22.63
CA PRO A 539 14.08 -19.34 -23.20
C PRO A 539 14.89 -20.47 -22.57
N ARG A 540 14.21 -21.61 -22.29
CA ARG A 540 14.74 -22.89 -21.78
C ARG A 540 16.22 -22.87 -21.40
N ILE A 541 16.50 -22.86 -20.09
CA ILE A 541 17.84 -23.09 -19.54
C ILE A 541 18.22 -24.54 -19.85
N ASN A 542 19.34 -24.74 -20.55
CA ASN A 542 19.81 -26.07 -20.90
C ASN A 542 20.25 -26.83 -19.64
N ALA A 543 19.89 -28.12 -19.54
CA ALA A 543 20.05 -28.91 -18.32
C ALA A 543 21.52 -29.07 -17.86
N ASN A 544 22.47 -28.75 -18.73
CA ASN A 544 23.91 -28.81 -18.44
C ASN A 544 24.44 -27.55 -17.72
N GLY A 545 23.64 -26.48 -17.57
CA GLY A 545 23.97 -25.32 -16.74
C GLY A 545 25.14 -24.44 -17.21
N CYS A 546 25.55 -24.54 -18.48
CA CYS A 546 26.71 -23.81 -19.02
C CYS A 546 26.35 -22.57 -19.86
N ASP A 547 25.08 -22.39 -20.24
CA ASP A 547 24.66 -21.25 -21.05
C ASP A 547 24.84 -19.96 -20.25
N LYS A 548 25.59 -19.02 -20.83
CA LYS A 548 25.76 -17.69 -20.26
C LYS A 548 24.89 -16.69 -20.99
N PHE A 549 24.18 -15.87 -20.24
CA PHE A 549 23.37 -14.78 -20.78
C PHE A 549 24.03 -13.44 -20.43
N TYR A 550 23.92 -12.48 -21.33
CA TYR A 550 24.26 -11.09 -21.03
C TYR A 550 23.41 -10.20 -21.92
N ILE A 551 23.29 -8.93 -21.54
CA ILE A 551 22.63 -7.93 -22.38
C ILE A 551 23.68 -6.96 -22.95
N ARG A 552 23.41 -6.45 -24.14
CA ARG A 552 24.09 -5.29 -24.70
C ARG A 552 23.11 -4.12 -24.76
N ALA A 553 23.46 -3.01 -24.13
CA ALA A 553 22.74 -1.76 -24.23
C ALA A 553 23.33 -0.87 -25.32
N VAL A 554 22.47 -0.25 -26.11
CA VAL A 554 22.84 0.78 -27.08
C VAL A 554 22.28 2.10 -26.56
N ALA A 555 23.17 3.01 -26.16
CA ALA A 555 22.78 4.32 -25.68
C ALA A 555 21.97 5.07 -26.77
N PRO A 556 20.90 5.80 -26.40
CA PRO A 556 20.18 6.66 -27.33
C PRO A 556 21.11 7.69 -27.99
N THR A 557 20.70 8.22 -29.15
CA THR A 557 21.44 9.31 -29.82
C THR A 557 21.64 10.49 -28.87
N GLY A 558 22.88 10.96 -28.73
CA GLY A 558 23.23 12.05 -27.81
C GLY A 558 23.45 11.62 -26.36
N TYR A 559 23.44 10.31 -26.08
CA TYR A 559 23.74 9.74 -24.77
C TYR A 559 24.96 8.80 -24.83
N GLN A 560 25.56 8.58 -23.67
CA GLN A 560 26.59 7.55 -23.43
C GLN A 560 26.27 6.78 -22.16
N ILE A 561 26.78 5.54 -22.08
CA ILE A 561 26.68 4.70 -20.87
C ILE A 561 27.62 5.27 -19.80
N CYS A 562 27.17 5.31 -18.55
CA CYS A 562 27.96 5.78 -17.41
C CYS A 562 28.92 4.72 -16.86
N ASP A 563 29.76 5.10 -15.91
CA ASP A 563 30.58 4.14 -15.18
C ASP A 563 29.71 3.20 -14.35
N ARG A 564 30.25 2.04 -13.97
CA ARG A 564 29.57 1.15 -13.02
C ARG A 564 29.68 1.71 -11.60
N GLY A 565 28.60 1.63 -10.83
CA GLY A 565 28.51 2.13 -9.46
C GLY A 565 27.16 1.79 -8.83
N GLY A 566 26.95 2.10 -7.55
CA GLY A 566 25.61 2.02 -6.93
C GLY A 566 25.07 0.63 -6.58
N GLU A 567 25.93 -0.36 -6.37
CA GLU A 567 25.55 -1.78 -6.19
C GLU A 567 24.74 -2.09 -4.91
N ALA A 568 24.72 -1.19 -3.92
CA ALA A 568 24.14 -1.45 -2.59
C ALA A 568 22.65 -1.86 -2.63
N ASP A 569 21.89 -1.34 -3.60
CA ASP A 569 20.44 -1.46 -3.65
C ASP A 569 19.91 -2.03 -4.97
N MET A 570 20.73 -2.76 -5.74
CA MET A 570 20.37 -3.26 -7.07
C MET A 570 19.79 -2.18 -8.01
N MET A 571 20.20 -0.92 -7.83
CA MET A 571 19.77 0.25 -8.61
C MET A 571 20.95 0.93 -9.33
N GLY A 572 22.14 0.36 -9.20
CA GLY A 572 23.36 0.81 -9.85
C GLY A 572 23.44 0.42 -11.33
N ASN A 573 24.31 1.09 -12.09
CA ASN A 573 24.58 0.75 -13.48
C ASN A 573 25.41 -0.54 -13.60
N ASP A 574 24.84 -1.55 -14.24
CA ASP A 574 25.47 -2.86 -14.46
C ASP A 574 26.21 -2.96 -15.82
N ILE A 575 26.07 -1.95 -16.68
CA ILE A 575 26.61 -1.98 -18.05
C ILE A 575 28.03 -1.43 -18.09
N ASN A 576 28.95 -2.16 -18.71
CA ASN A 576 30.30 -1.68 -18.96
C ASN A 576 30.25 -0.56 -20.04
N PRO A 577 30.74 0.65 -19.75
CA PRO A 577 30.68 1.78 -20.70
C PRO A 577 31.53 1.57 -21.96
N THR A 578 32.52 0.67 -21.92
CA THR A 578 33.44 0.44 -23.04
C THR A 578 32.82 -0.35 -24.18
N ASP A 579 32.06 -1.40 -23.86
CA ASP A 579 31.48 -2.33 -24.84
C ASP A 579 29.95 -2.39 -24.81
N GLY A 580 29.33 -1.69 -23.86
CA GLY A 580 27.89 -1.66 -23.65
C GLY A 580 27.33 -2.98 -23.12
N ARG A 581 28.15 -3.88 -22.58
CA ARG A 581 27.72 -5.22 -22.13
C ARG A 581 27.57 -5.29 -20.61
N SER A 582 26.58 -6.03 -20.15
CA SER A 582 26.55 -6.52 -18.77
C SER A 582 27.57 -7.65 -18.57
N ASP A 583 27.83 -8.02 -17.32
CA ASP A 583 28.53 -9.26 -17.04
C ASP A 583 27.71 -10.46 -17.51
N ALA A 584 28.42 -11.54 -17.91
CA ALA A 584 27.79 -12.77 -18.36
C ALA A 584 27.37 -13.63 -17.16
N ILE A 585 26.07 -13.91 -17.06
CA ILE A 585 25.46 -14.63 -15.94
C ILE A 585 25.06 -16.05 -16.34
N ILE A 586 25.10 -16.97 -15.38
CA ILE A 586 24.53 -18.30 -15.51
C ILE A 586 23.24 -18.32 -14.68
N LEU A 587 22.12 -18.52 -15.35
CA LEU A 587 20.84 -18.76 -14.69
C LEU A 587 20.74 -20.26 -14.46
N LYS A 588 20.89 -20.70 -13.20
CA LYS A 588 20.93 -22.12 -12.84
C LYS A 588 19.55 -22.73 -12.72
N HIS A 589 18.53 -21.91 -12.53
CA HIS A 589 17.16 -22.35 -12.33
C HIS A 589 16.16 -21.58 -13.19
N PHE A 590 15.12 -22.28 -13.66
CA PHE A 590 14.07 -21.73 -14.53
C PHE A 590 13.15 -20.71 -13.85
N LYS A 591 13.41 -20.30 -12.60
CA LYS A 591 12.65 -19.24 -11.90
C LYS A 591 13.51 -18.02 -11.54
N ASN A 592 14.81 -18.05 -11.88
CA ASN A 592 15.74 -17.01 -11.47
C ASN A 592 15.43 -15.66 -12.09
N LEU A 593 15.48 -14.61 -11.28
CA LEU A 593 15.44 -13.23 -11.72
C LEU A 593 16.81 -12.60 -11.53
N LYS A 594 17.35 -12.00 -12.59
CA LYS A 594 18.52 -11.12 -12.49
C LYS A 594 18.13 -9.70 -12.87
N ILE A 595 18.50 -8.78 -11.97
CA ILE A 595 18.42 -7.34 -12.22
C ILE A 595 19.71 -6.86 -12.89
N ILE A 596 19.56 -6.06 -13.95
CA ILE A 596 20.62 -5.37 -14.67
C ILE A 596 20.08 -3.97 -15.04
N ASN A 597 20.57 -2.90 -14.42
CA ASN A 597 20.17 -1.54 -14.77
C ASN A 597 21.19 -0.85 -15.67
N ILE A 598 20.77 0.23 -16.31
CA ILE A 598 21.55 0.98 -17.29
C ILE A 598 21.58 2.46 -16.90
N GLY A 599 22.73 2.95 -16.46
CA GLY A 599 22.99 4.38 -16.27
C GLY A 599 23.40 5.03 -17.59
N VAL A 600 22.72 6.11 -17.98
CA VAL A 600 23.07 6.92 -19.16
C VAL A 600 23.16 8.39 -18.82
N ARG A 601 24.00 9.11 -19.56
CA ARG A 601 24.09 10.56 -19.50
C ARG A 601 24.18 11.19 -20.87
N LYS A 602 23.79 12.46 -20.99
CA LYS A 602 23.94 13.22 -22.23
C LYS A 602 25.42 13.44 -22.54
N VAL A 603 25.77 13.35 -23.81
CA VAL A 603 27.09 13.76 -24.32
C VAL A 603 27.06 15.28 -24.47
N SER A 604 27.98 15.97 -23.79
CA SER A 604 28.14 17.42 -23.82
C SER A 604 28.63 17.92 -25.16
#